data_AF-A0AA40D2B6-F1
#
_entry.id   AF-A0AA40D2B6-F1
#
_cell.length_a   1.000
_cell.length_b   1.000
_cell.length_c   1.000
_cell.angle_alpha   90.00
_cell.angle_beta   90.00
_cell.angle_gamma   90.00
#
_symmetry.space_group_name_H-M   'P 1'
#
loop_
_entity.id
_entity.type
_entity.pdbx_description
1 polymer ?
#
loop_
_entity_poly.entity_id
_entity_poly.type
_entity_poly.pdbx_seq_one_letter_code
_entity_poly.pdbx_strand_id
1 'polypeptide(L)'
;MPEWTFSHLSAELLDILRERYPDGLTTSRPPNPEKTTPIPADDSEVTIVYGVPKSMDDLSMGWKDLKAKGGDTLADKKLGEQSVVAFALVDADDEDGGRVEFEVELPTFEDDQGEEEL
;
A
#
# COMPACT_ATOMS: atom_id res chain seq x y z
N MET A 1 9.61 17.80 -10.57
CA MET A 1 9.27 16.70 -9.65
C MET A 1 10.58 16.21 -9.08
N PRO A 2 10.81 16.21 -7.76
CA PRO A 2 12.03 15.61 -7.22
C PRO A 2 12.04 14.14 -7.64
N GLU A 3 13.19 13.67 -8.13
CA GLU A 3 13.39 12.33 -8.68
C GLU A 3 13.42 11.28 -7.55
N TRP A 4 12.32 11.12 -6.84
CA TRP A 4 12.22 10.14 -5.76
C TRP A 4 12.32 8.73 -6.35
N THR A 5 13.22 7.94 -5.77
CA THR A 5 13.35 6.53 -6.09
C THR A 5 12.41 5.72 -5.20
N PHE A 6 12.05 4.51 -5.64
CA PHE A 6 11.25 3.61 -4.80
C PHE A 6 11.98 3.22 -3.51
N SER A 7 13.32 3.17 -3.50
CA SER A 7 14.08 2.96 -2.25
C SER A 7 13.85 4.09 -1.25
N HIS A 8 13.93 5.35 -1.72
CA HIS A 8 13.66 6.51 -0.86
C HIS A 8 12.20 6.56 -0.41
N LEU A 9 11.26 6.31 -1.32
CA LEU A 9 9.83 6.25 -0.98
C LEU A 9 9.53 5.16 0.07
N SER A 10 10.10 3.97 -0.08
CA SER A 10 9.91 2.86 0.86
C SER A 10 10.44 3.21 2.25
N ALA A 11 11.60 3.85 2.34
CA ALA A 11 12.17 4.28 3.61
C ALA A 11 11.27 5.31 4.33
N GLU A 12 10.84 6.36 3.62
CA GLU A 12 9.95 7.39 4.18
C GLU A 12 8.59 6.81 4.61
N LEU A 13 8.01 5.92 3.80
CA LEU A 13 6.76 5.26 4.12
C LEU A 13 6.89 4.42 5.40
N LEU A 14 7.98 3.67 5.53
CA LEU A 14 8.21 2.80 6.68
C LEU A 14 8.41 3.61 7.97
N ASP A 15 9.13 4.73 7.89
CA ASP A 15 9.32 5.66 9.01
C ASP A 15 7.98 6.22 9.50
N ILE A 16 7.12 6.68 8.59
CA ILE A 16 5.78 7.17 8.91
C ILE A 16 4.90 6.06 9.51
N LEU A 17 4.96 4.85 8.95
CA LEU A 17 4.18 3.71 9.46
C LEU A 17 4.58 3.35 10.88
N ARG A 18 5.88 3.38 11.20
CA ARG A 18 6.40 3.13 12.55
C ARG A 18 6.01 4.23 13.53
N GLU A 19 6.06 5.48 13.12
CA GLU A 19 5.68 6.62 13.97
C GLU A 19 4.18 6.60 14.30
N ARG A 20 3.34 6.35 13.29
CA ARG A 20 1.88 6.50 13.40
C ARG A 20 1.13 5.23 13.79
N TYR A 21 1.68 4.07 13.46
CA TYR A 21 1.03 2.76 13.68
C TYR A 21 1.98 1.79 14.41
N PRO A 22 2.45 2.13 15.62
CA PRO A 22 3.37 1.28 16.37
C PRO A 22 2.76 -0.08 16.74
N ASP A 23 1.44 -0.16 16.89
CA ASP A 23 0.70 -1.40 17.21
C ASP A 23 0.30 -2.21 15.96
N GLY A 24 0.70 -1.78 14.76
CA GLY A 24 0.32 -2.41 13.50
C GLY A 24 -0.74 -1.63 12.72
N LEU A 25 -0.83 -1.91 11.41
CA LEU A 25 -1.81 -1.32 10.52
C LEU A 25 -3.04 -2.23 10.44
N THR A 26 -4.19 -1.78 10.98
CA THR A 26 -5.46 -2.53 10.93
C THR A 26 -6.33 -2.01 9.79
N THR A 27 -6.71 -2.89 8.87
CA THR A 27 -7.50 -2.51 7.68
C THR A 27 -9.01 -2.52 7.90
N SER A 28 -9.52 -3.20 8.92
CA SER A 28 -10.98 -3.33 9.18
C SER A 28 -11.48 -2.51 10.36
N ARG A 29 -12.73 -2.04 10.25
CA ARG A 29 -13.52 -1.47 11.35
C ARG A 29 -14.77 -2.33 11.61
N PRO A 30 -14.99 -2.89 12.81
CA PRO A 30 -14.15 -2.82 14.01
C PRO A 30 -12.78 -3.50 13.83
N PRO A 31 -11.75 -3.07 14.59
CA PRO A 31 -10.39 -3.58 14.47
C PRO A 31 -10.38 -5.10 14.67
N ASN A 32 -10.01 -5.83 13.62
CA ASN A 32 -9.83 -7.27 13.68
C ASN A 32 -8.33 -7.56 13.85
N PRO A 33 -7.88 -8.15 14.98
CA PRO A 33 -6.48 -8.51 15.19
C PRO A 33 -5.96 -9.50 14.13
N GLU A 34 -6.84 -10.30 13.50
CA GLU A 34 -6.47 -11.21 12.40
C GLU A 34 -6.19 -10.48 11.08
N LYS A 35 -6.62 -9.21 10.96
CA LYS A 35 -6.36 -8.32 9.81
C LYS A 35 -5.44 -7.16 10.19
N THR A 36 -4.63 -7.34 11.23
CA THR A 36 -3.60 -6.36 11.62
C THR A 36 -2.27 -6.76 11.00
N THR A 37 -1.79 -5.96 10.06
CA THR A 37 -0.45 -6.14 9.49
C THR A 37 0.57 -5.55 10.47
N PRO A 38 1.46 -6.38 11.06
CA PRO A 38 2.49 -5.86 11.96
C PRO A 38 3.45 -4.95 11.19
N ILE A 39 3.77 -3.80 11.75
CA ILE A 39 4.79 -2.92 11.16
C ILE A 39 6.16 -3.39 11.66
N PRO A 40 7.09 -3.75 10.75
CA PRO A 40 8.40 -4.28 11.11
C PRO A 40 9.27 -3.20 11.78
N ALA A 41 10.01 -3.60 12.81
CA ALA A 41 10.97 -2.74 13.51
C ALA A 41 12.19 -2.44 12.62
N ASP A 42 13.00 -1.45 13.00
CA ASP A 42 14.19 -1.00 12.24
C ASP A 42 15.18 -2.11 11.88
N ASP A 43 15.29 -3.14 12.73
CA ASP A 43 16.20 -4.27 12.53
C ASP A 43 15.64 -5.41 11.65
N SER A 44 14.40 -5.30 11.15
CA SER A 44 13.81 -6.33 10.29
C SER A 44 14.12 -6.07 8.82
N GLU A 45 14.66 -7.08 8.13
CA GLU A 45 14.92 -7.07 6.69
C GLU A 45 13.61 -7.22 5.91
N VAL A 46 12.87 -6.12 5.78
CA VAL A 46 11.63 -6.07 5.00
C VAL A 46 11.77 -5.24 3.75
N THR A 47 11.10 -5.67 2.69
CA THR A 47 10.97 -4.92 1.43
C THR A 47 9.51 -4.53 1.22
N ILE A 48 9.28 -3.30 0.78
CA ILE A 48 7.94 -2.85 0.37
C ILE A 48 7.79 -3.11 -1.13
N VAL A 49 6.74 -3.85 -1.48
CA VAL A 49 6.28 -4.00 -2.86
C VAL A 49 5.07 -3.11 -3.11
N TYR A 50 4.92 -2.66 -4.35
CA TYR A 50 3.90 -1.70 -4.73
C TYR A 50 2.95 -2.31 -5.74
N GLY A 51 1.65 -2.17 -5.48
CA GLY A 51 0.57 -2.52 -6.38
C GLY A 51 -0.02 -1.28 -7.02
N VAL A 52 -0.38 -1.35 -8.29
CA VAL A 52 -1.23 -0.36 -8.96
C VAL A 52 -2.57 -0.99 -9.29
N PRO A 53 -3.68 -0.23 -9.31
CA PRO A 53 -4.97 -0.81 -9.61
C PRO A 53 -4.99 -1.33 -11.05
N LYS A 54 -5.72 -2.42 -11.27
CA LYS A 54 -5.94 -2.94 -12.63
C LYS A 54 -6.75 -1.97 -13.48
N SER A 55 -7.69 -1.26 -12.84
CA SER A 55 -8.51 -0.20 -13.44
C SER A 55 -8.48 1.03 -12.54
N MET A 56 -8.21 2.21 -13.10
CA MET A 56 -8.26 3.46 -12.32
C MET A 56 -9.69 3.86 -11.96
N ASP A 57 -10.67 3.49 -12.80
CA ASP A 57 -12.09 3.76 -12.58
C ASP A 57 -12.73 2.80 -11.57
N ASP A 58 -12.13 1.63 -11.35
CA ASP A 58 -12.64 0.61 -10.46
C ASP A 58 -11.51 -0.11 -9.71
N LEU A 59 -11.32 0.32 -8.46
CA LEU A 59 -10.30 -0.22 -7.56
C LEU A 59 -10.69 -1.61 -6.99
N SER A 60 -11.94 -2.06 -7.16
CA SER A 60 -12.43 -3.37 -6.70
C SER A 60 -12.02 -4.52 -7.64
N MET A 61 -11.66 -4.20 -8.89
CA MET A 61 -11.10 -5.16 -9.87
C MET A 61 -9.74 -5.74 -9.43
N GLY A 62 -9.19 -5.21 -8.34
CA GLY A 62 -7.96 -5.66 -7.71
C GLY A 62 -6.73 -4.98 -8.29
N TRP A 63 -5.59 -5.44 -7.80
CA TRP A 63 -4.31 -4.76 -7.98
C TRP A 63 -3.36 -5.64 -8.77
N LYS A 64 -2.42 -5.01 -9.46
CA LYS A 64 -1.31 -5.67 -10.15
C LYS A 64 -0.01 -5.16 -9.57
N ASP A 65 0.95 -6.07 -9.41
CA ASP A 65 2.28 -5.71 -8.96
C ASP A 65 2.96 -4.75 -9.96
N LEU A 66 3.55 -3.68 -9.43
CA LEU A 66 4.24 -2.64 -10.20
C LEU A 66 5.64 -3.08 -10.62
N LYS A 67 6.19 -4.15 -10.01
CA LYS A 67 7.57 -4.63 -10.22
C LYS A 67 8.57 -3.49 -10.10
N ALA A 68 8.38 -2.63 -9.12
CA ALA A 68 9.27 -1.50 -8.87
C ALA A 68 10.52 -1.99 -8.15
N LYS A 69 11.68 -1.60 -8.66
CA LYS A 69 12.98 -1.85 -8.03
C LYS A 69 13.42 -0.60 -7.29
N GLY A 70 14.25 -0.76 -6.26
CA GLY A 70 14.68 0.36 -5.41
C GLY A 70 15.34 1.52 -6.16
N GLY A 71 16.00 1.26 -7.30
CA GLY A 71 16.61 2.29 -8.15
C GLY A 71 15.67 2.93 -9.19
N ASP A 72 14.46 2.39 -9.40
CA ASP A 72 13.49 2.98 -10.31
C ASP A 72 12.99 4.31 -9.73
N THR A 73 12.72 5.29 -10.58
CA THR A 73 12.05 6.53 -10.16
C THR A 73 10.55 6.40 -10.27
N LEU A 74 9.81 7.22 -9.51
CA LEU A 74 8.34 7.29 -9.65
C LEU A 74 7.92 7.64 -11.09
N ALA A 75 8.73 8.46 -11.78
CA ALA A 75 8.50 8.84 -13.18
C ALA A 75 8.66 7.66 -14.14
N ASP A 76 9.64 6.76 -13.92
CA ASP A 76 9.81 5.54 -14.73
C ASP A 76 8.57 4.64 -14.68
N LYS A 77 7.88 4.62 -13.54
CA LYS A 77 6.64 3.87 -13.34
C LYS A 77 5.37 4.65 -13.68
N LYS A 78 5.49 5.85 -14.24
CA LYS A 78 4.37 6.75 -14.58
C LYS A 78 3.46 7.06 -13.40
N LEU A 79 3.99 7.04 -12.18
CA LEU A 79 3.26 7.51 -11.01
C LEU A 79 3.35 9.04 -10.97
N GLY A 80 2.23 9.68 -11.24
CA GLY A 80 2.08 11.13 -11.17
C GLY A 80 1.35 11.57 -9.90
N GLU A 81 1.15 12.88 -9.79
CA GLU A 81 0.26 13.48 -8.80
C GLU A 81 -1.14 12.84 -8.94
N GLN A 82 -1.75 12.42 -7.81
CA GLN A 82 -3.05 11.71 -7.74
C GLN A 82 -3.04 10.21 -8.12
N SER A 83 -1.88 9.58 -8.28
CA SER A 83 -1.84 8.12 -8.50
C SER A 83 -2.20 7.35 -7.23
N VAL A 84 -3.09 6.37 -7.36
CA VAL A 84 -3.42 5.45 -6.27
C VAL A 84 -2.51 4.22 -6.35
N VAL A 85 -1.86 3.89 -5.25
CA VAL A 85 -0.99 2.72 -5.12
C VAL A 85 -1.37 1.93 -3.87
N ALA A 86 -1.28 0.61 -3.96
CA ALA A 86 -1.27 -0.30 -2.83
C ALA A 86 0.18 -0.60 -2.45
N PHE A 87 0.41 -0.98 -1.20
CA PHE A 87 1.71 -1.47 -0.77
C PHE A 87 1.53 -2.74 0.07
N ALA A 88 2.55 -3.59 0.08
CA ALA A 88 2.63 -4.72 0.98
C ALA A 88 4.06 -4.85 1.51
N LEU A 89 4.17 -5.32 2.75
CA LEU A 89 5.43 -5.59 3.43
C LEU A 89 5.76 -7.07 3.22
N VAL A 90 6.87 -7.36 2.54
CA VAL A 90 7.37 -8.72 2.33
C VAL A 90 8.74 -8.86 2.98
N ASP A 91 9.08 -10.08 3.39
CA ASP A 91 10.42 -10.38 3.91
C ASP A 91 11.46 -10.26 2.78
N ALA A 92 12.64 -9.71 3.07
CA ALA A 92 13.66 -9.49 2.04
C ALA A 92 14.22 -10.80 1.47
N ASP A 93 14.11 -11.92 2.19
CA ASP A 93 14.51 -13.26 1.73
C ASP A 93 13.47 -13.89 0.76
N ASP A 94 12.26 -13.31 0.67
CA ASP A 94 11.24 -13.71 -0.31
C ASP A 94 11.55 -13.06 -1.68
N GLU A 95 12.75 -13.36 -2.20
CA GLU A 95 13.25 -12.86 -3.50
C GLU A 95 12.45 -13.41 -4.70
N ASP A 96 11.61 -14.44 -4.50
CA ASP A 96 10.82 -15.08 -5.56
C ASP A 96 9.52 -14.33 -5.89
N GLY A 97 9.31 -13.10 -5.42
CA GLY A 97 8.17 -12.28 -5.86
C GLY A 97 6.86 -13.07 -5.88
N GLY A 98 6.66 -13.90 -4.84
CA GLY A 98 5.51 -14.77 -4.71
C GLY A 98 4.28 -13.90 -4.88
N ARG A 99 3.45 -14.20 -5.90
CA ARG A 99 2.33 -13.36 -6.36
C ARG A 99 1.71 -12.57 -5.21
N VAL A 100 2.16 -11.33 -5.02
CA VAL A 100 1.69 -10.55 -3.87
C VAL A 100 0.28 -10.14 -4.19
N GLU A 101 -0.66 -10.75 -3.46
CA GLU A 101 -2.08 -10.41 -3.53
C GLU A 101 -2.30 -9.21 -2.63
N PHE A 102 -2.52 -8.05 -3.24
CA PHE A 102 -2.89 -6.86 -2.49
C PHE A 102 -4.39 -6.93 -2.17
N GLU A 103 -4.72 -7.38 -0.96
CA GLU A 103 -6.06 -7.20 -0.39
C GLU A 103 -6.15 -5.77 0.15
N VAL A 104 -6.85 -4.90 -0.59
CA VAL A 104 -7.04 -3.50 -0.18
C VAL A 104 -8.51 -3.29 0.15
N GLU A 105 -8.77 -2.93 1.41
CA GLU A 105 -10.08 -2.49 1.86
C GLU A 105 -10.15 -0.96 1.67
N LEU A 106 -11.04 -0.51 0.78
CA LEU A 106 -11.23 0.92 0.57
C LEU A 106 -12.22 1.43 1.61
N PRO A 107 -11.92 2.56 2.27
CA PRO A 107 -12.89 3.17 3.18
C PRO A 107 -14.14 3.50 2.38
N THR A 108 -15.25 2.85 2.73
CA THR A 108 -16.57 3.27 2.26
C THR A 108 -16.98 4.44 3.16
N PHE A 109 -17.39 5.55 2.56
CA PHE A 109 -18.11 6.56 3.31
C PHE A 109 -19.50 5.98 3.60
N GLU A 110 -19.67 5.31 4.75
CA GLU A 110 -21.00 4.95 5.28
C GLU A 110 -21.79 6.21 5.73
N ASP A 111 -21.83 7.25 4.89
CA ASP A 111 -22.63 8.47 5.12
C ASP A 111 -23.41 8.90 3.86
N ASP A 112 -23.67 7.98 2.91
CA ASP A 112 -24.74 8.17 1.91
C ASP A 112 -26.00 7.42 2.38
N GLN A 113 -26.49 7.77 3.57
CA GLN A 113 -27.85 7.47 4.01
C GLN A 113 -28.60 8.80 4.17
N GLY A 114 -29.35 9.17 3.12
CA GLY A 114 -30.25 10.31 3.09
C GLY A 114 -30.03 11.05 1.77
N GLU A 115 -30.80 10.80 0.72
CA GLU A 115 -32.20 11.19 0.65
C GLU A 115 -32.93 10.48 -0.51
N GLU A 116 -33.68 9.41 -0.21
CA GLU A 116 -34.82 9.04 -1.07
C GLU A 116 -35.96 10.03 -0.77
N GLU A 117 -36.05 11.12 -1.54
CA GLU A 117 -37.25 11.97 -1.53
C GLU A 117 -38.33 11.30 -2.38
N LEU A 118 -39.43 10.94 -1.70
CA LEU A 118 -40.65 10.27 -2.17
C LEU A 118 -41.39 11.00 -3.31
#